data_AF-A0A8S3JZU2-F1
#
_entry.id   AF-A0A8S3JZU2-F1
#
_cell.length_a   1.000
_cell.length_b   1.000
_cell.length_c   1.000
_cell.angle_alpha   90.00
_cell.angle_beta   90.00
_cell.angle_gamma   90.00
#
_symmetry.space_group_name_H-M   'P 1'
#
loop_
_entity.id
_entity.type
_entity.pdbx_description
1 polymer ?
#
loop_
_entity_poly.entity_id
_entity_poly.type
_entity_poly.pdbx_seq_one_letter_code
_entity_poly.pdbx_strand_id
1 'polypeptide(L)'
;EKALDLFEQIDIELGDVTYTIVFNACAKLCNDRAMKIGKKLLAEMPENYRNNNITSNSAIDMLMKFGDVESAERIFQSIKAKDIITYNAMVKGYVGNEMFEKALDLFEQIDIELGDVTYTIVFNACAKLCNDRAMKIGKKLLAKMPENYRNNDIASTSAIDMLMKFGDVESAERM
;
A
#
# COMPACT_ATOMS: atom_id res chain seq x y z
N GLU A 1 -22.69 -4.14 0.10
CA GLU A 1 -23.67 -5.00 -0.57
C GLU A 1 -24.54 -4.22 -1.55
N LYS A 2 -25.38 -3.26 -1.12
CA LYS A 2 -26.19 -2.43 -2.04
C LYS A 2 -25.44 -1.81 -3.23
N ALA A 3 -24.20 -1.36 -3.01
CA ALA A 3 -23.35 -0.84 -4.09
C ALA A 3 -23.01 -1.91 -5.14
N LEU A 4 -22.73 -3.15 -4.72
CA LEU A 4 -22.45 -4.27 -5.63
C LEU A 4 -23.69 -4.70 -6.42
N ASP A 5 -24.88 -4.66 -5.78
CA ASP A 5 -26.15 -4.97 -6.44
C ASP A 5 -26.44 -3.95 -7.56
N LEU A 6 -26.17 -2.67 -7.32
CA LEU A 6 -26.25 -1.61 -8.34
C LEU A 6 -25.27 -1.87 -9.48
N PHE A 7 -24.03 -2.28 -9.20
CA PHE A 7 -23.04 -2.56 -10.26
C PHE A 7 -23.40 -3.75 -11.14
N GLU A 8 -24.00 -4.80 -10.60
CA GLU A 8 -24.45 -5.95 -11.39
C GLU A 8 -25.64 -5.61 -12.31
N GLN A 9 -26.37 -4.52 -12.04
CA GLN A 9 -27.55 -4.08 -12.79
C GLN A 9 -27.25 -2.96 -13.81
N ILE A 10 -26.04 -2.38 -13.79
CA ILE A 10 -25.67 -1.28 -14.68
C ILE A 10 -25.20 -1.84 -16.03
N ASP A 11 -26.01 -1.61 -17.07
CA ASP A 11 -25.67 -1.84 -18.49
C ASP A 11 -25.16 -0.52 -19.12
N ILE A 12 -24.25 0.17 -18.43
CA ILE A 12 -23.65 1.43 -18.87
C ILE A 12 -22.14 1.22 -19.03
N GLU A 13 -21.58 1.87 -20.04
CA GLU A 13 -20.14 1.94 -20.28
C GLU A 13 -19.41 2.45 -19.01
N LEU A 14 -18.55 1.60 -18.43
CA LEU A 14 -17.88 1.88 -17.16
C LEU A 14 -16.74 2.89 -17.39
N GLY A 15 -16.82 4.05 -16.72
CA GLY A 15 -15.72 5.01 -16.63
C GLY A 15 -14.64 4.60 -15.61
N ASP A 16 -13.49 5.27 -15.67
CA ASP A 16 -12.35 5.09 -14.76
C ASP A 16 -12.69 5.30 -13.27
N VAL A 17 -13.53 6.29 -12.98
CA VAL A 17 -14.04 6.58 -11.64
C VAL A 17 -14.90 5.42 -11.13
N THR A 18 -15.68 4.79 -12.02
CA THR A 18 -16.54 3.66 -11.67
C THR A 18 -15.71 2.46 -11.22
N TYR A 19 -14.66 2.10 -11.96
CA TYR A 19 -13.73 1.05 -11.55
C TYR A 19 -13.10 1.32 -10.18
N THR A 20 -12.63 2.55 -9.96
CA THR A 20 -12.06 2.99 -8.69
C THR A 20 -13.03 2.80 -7.52
N ILE A 21 -14.29 3.24 -7.69
CA ILE A 21 -15.34 3.10 -6.68
C ILE A 21 -15.63 1.63 -6.38
N VAL A 22 -15.76 0.80 -7.42
CA VAL A 22 -16.07 -0.63 -7.22
C VAL A 22 -14.92 -1.33 -6.51
N PHE A 23 -13.67 -1.10 -6.92
CA PHE A 23 -12.52 -1.72 -6.27
C PHE A 23 -12.43 -1.31 -4.80
N ASN A 24 -12.62 -0.03 -4.48
CA ASN A 24 -12.65 0.43 -3.09
C ASN A 24 -13.79 -0.20 -2.28
N ALA A 25 -14.97 -0.36 -2.88
CA ALA A 25 -16.10 -1.05 -2.24
C ALA A 25 -15.78 -2.53 -2.01
N CYS A 26 -15.17 -3.21 -2.98
CA CYS A 26 -14.76 -4.61 -2.87
C CYS A 26 -13.70 -4.78 -1.78
N ALA A 27 -12.70 -3.91 -1.77
CA ALA A 27 -11.63 -3.82 -0.78
C ALA A 27 -12.16 -3.51 0.64
N LYS A 28 -13.36 -2.95 0.78
CA LYS A 28 -13.99 -2.70 2.08
C LYS A 28 -14.85 -3.86 2.55
N LEU A 29 -15.49 -4.57 1.62
CA LEU A 29 -16.40 -5.67 1.93
C LEU A 29 -15.66 -6.96 2.26
N CYS A 30 -14.48 -7.18 1.67
CA CYS A 30 -13.60 -8.33 1.96
C CYS A 30 -14.33 -9.68 2.04
N ASN A 31 -15.23 -9.94 1.09
CA ASN A 31 -15.95 -11.21 0.97
C ASN A 31 -15.82 -11.81 -0.43
N ASP A 32 -16.14 -13.11 -0.57
CA ASP A 32 -15.97 -13.85 -1.82
C ASP A 32 -16.73 -13.23 -3.00
N ARG A 33 -17.90 -12.65 -2.74
CA ARG A 33 -18.71 -11.97 -3.77
C ARG A 33 -17.97 -10.75 -4.32
N ALA A 34 -17.45 -9.91 -3.44
CA ALA A 34 -16.65 -8.74 -3.81
C ALA A 34 -15.39 -9.14 -4.60
N MET A 35 -14.72 -10.24 -4.22
CA MET A 35 -13.55 -10.74 -4.95
C MET A 35 -13.91 -11.14 -6.39
N LYS A 36 -15.03 -11.86 -6.58
CA LYS A 36 -15.50 -12.29 -7.91
C LYS A 36 -15.82 -11.10 -8.81
N ILE A 37 -16.55 -10.11 -8.28
CA ILE A 37 -16.90 -8.89 -9.02
C ILE A 37 -15.63 -8.10 -9.37
N GLY A 38 -14.74 -7.88 -8.41
CA GLY A 38 -13.49 -7.17 -8.62
C GLY A 38 -12.62 -7.81 -9.70
N LYS A 39 -12.48 -9.14 -9.69
CA LYS A 39 -11.72 -9.86 -10.73
C LYS A 39 -12.37 -9.79 -12.11
N LYS A 40 -13.70 -9.88 -12.19
CA LYS A 40 -14.43 -9.72 -13.45
C LYS A 40 -14.16 -8.35 -14.07
N LEU A 41 -14.34 -7.30 -13.26
CA LEU A 41 -14.08 -5.93 -13.69
C LEU A 41 -12.63 -5.71 -14.09
N LEU A 42 -11.68 -6.29 -13.35
CA LEU A 42 -10.27 -6.23 -13.72
C LEU A 42 -9.96 -6.92 -15.04
N ALA A 43 -10.67 -7.98 -15.41
CA ALA A 43 -10.48 -8.64 -16.71
C ALA A 43 -11.05 -7.78 -17.86
N GLU A 44 -12.17 -7.10 -17.62
CA GLU A 44 -12.86 -6.25 -18.60
C GLU A 44 -12.25 -4.84 -18.71
N MET A 45 -11.39 -4.44 -17.76
CA MET A 45 -10.83 -3.08 -17.69
C MET A 45 -9.96 -2.73 -18.90
N PRO A 46 -10.31 -1.66 -19.65
CA PRO A 46 -9.52 -1.12 -20.74
C PRO A 46 -8.08 -0.72 -20.36
N GLU A 47 -7.17 -0.82 -21.32
CA GLU A 47 -5.73 -0.55 -21.14
C GLU A 47 -5.44 0.90 -20.70
N ASN A 48 -6.21 1.87 -21.19
CA ASN A 48 -6.07 3.27 -20.79
C ASN A 48 -6.36 3.48 -19.30
N TYR A 49 -7.29 2.72 -18.70
CA TYR A 49 -7.58 2.79 -17.27
C TYR A 49 -6.52 2.04 -16.43
N ARG A 50 -5.88 1.00 -16.97
CA ARG A 50 -4.70 0.37 -16.33
C ARG A 50 -3.52 1.33 -16.21
N ASN A 51 -3.40 2.28 -17.15
CA ASN A 51 -2.39 3.33 -17.10
C ASN A 51 -2.77 4.50 -16.17
N ASN A 52 -3.98 4.53 -15.60
CA ASN A 52 -4.36 5.51 -14.57
C ASN A 52 -3.95 4.98 -13.19
N ASN A 53 -2.98 5.64 -12.55
CA ASN A 53 -2.49 5.26 -11.23
C ASN A 53 -3.60 5.19 -10.18
N ILE A 54 -4.63 6.06 -10.23
CA ILE A 54 -5.72 6.06 -9.25
C ILE A 54 -6.49 4.74 -9.31
N THR A 55 -6.95 4.36 -10.51
CA THR A 55 -7.71 3.12 -10.72
C THR A 55 -6.85 1.89 -10.41
N SER A 56 -5.60 1.87 -10.87
CA SER A 56 -4.67 0.76 -10.63
C SER A 56 -4.28 0.64 -9.15
N ASN A 57 -4.13 1.74 -8.41
CA ASN A 57 -3.86 1.71 -6.97
C ASN A 57 -5.05 1.15 -6.19
N SER A 58 -6.29 1.52 -6.56
CA SER A 58 -7.49 0.93 -5.97
C SER A 58 -7.62 -0.57 -6.27
N ALA A 59 -7.24 -1.01 -7.47
CA ALA A 59 -7.17 -2.43 -7.81
C ALA A 59 -6.12 -3.18 -6.99
N ILE A 60 -4.93 -2.60 -6.81
CA ILE A 60 -3.85 -3.15 -5.98
C ILE A 60 -4.32 -3.30 -4.52
N ASP A 61 -4.91 -2.26 -3.93
CA ASP A 61 -5.43 -2.32 -2.54
C ASP A 61 -6.48 -3.42 -2.38
N MET A 62 -7.40 -3.53 -3.34
CA MET A 62 -8.40 -4.58 -3.36
C MET A 62 -7.75 -5.97 -3.38
N LEU A 63 -6.87 -6.25 -4.34
CA LEU A 63 -6.23 -7.56 -4.50
C LEU A 63 -5.39 -7.93 -3.28
N MET A 64 -4.63 -6.98 -2.73
CA MET A 64 -3.83 -7.18 -1.53
C MET A 64 -4.68 -7.53 -0.32
N LYS A 65 -5.86 -6.92 -0.14
CA LYS A 65 -6.77 -7.27 0.96
C LYS A 65 -7.44 -8.64 0.80
N PHE A 66 -7.55 -9.14 -0.43
CA PHE A 66 -7.98 -10.51 -0.70
C PHE A 66 -6.83 -11.53 -0.66
N GLY A 67 -5.59 -11.09 -0.40
CA GLY A 67 -4.41 -11.94 -0.41
C GLY A 67 -3.95 -12.39 -1.80
N ASP A 68 -4.51 -11.82 -2.88
CA ASP A 68 -4.09 -12.10 -4.26
C ASP A 68 -2.89 -11.24 -4.64
N VAL A 69 -1.77 -11.51 -3.96
CA VAL A 69 -0.53 -10.74 -4.10
C VAL A 69 0.03 -10.83 -5.52
N GLU A 70 -0.03 -12.00 -6.15
CA GLU A 70 0.49 -12.21 -7.51
C GLU A 70 -0.23 -11.32 -8.54
N SER A 71 -1.55 -11.20 -8.45
CA SER A 71 -2.30 -10.32 -9.34
C SER A 71 -2.01 -8.85 -9.06
N ALA A 72 -1.81 -8.46 -7.80
CA ALA A 72 -1.41 -7.10 -7.43
C ALA A 72 -0.03 -6.74 -8.00
N GLU A 73 0.94 -7.66 -7.91
CA GLU A 73 2.28 -7.50 -8.48
C GLU A 73 2.24 -7.34 -10.00
N ARG A 74 1.39 -8.09 -10.70
CA ARG A 74 1.21 -7.94 -12.16
C ARG A 74 0.67 -6.57 -12.55
N ILE A 75 -0.33 -6.05 -11.82
CA ILE A 75 -0.84 -4.70 -12.06
C ILE A 75 0.26 -3.68 -11.79
N PHE A 76 0.93 -3.79 -10.64
CA PHE A 76 2.03 -2.90 -10.29
C PHE A 76 3.13 -2.86 -11.37
N GLN A 77 3.53 -4.01 -11.89
CA GLN A 77 4.52 -4.09 -12.98
C GLN A 77 4.03 -3.43 -14.28
N SER A 78 2.73 -3.50 -14.58
CA SER A 78 2.15 -2.89 -15.78
C SER A 78 2.10 -1.35 -15.74
N ILE A 79 2.14 -0.73 -14.55
CA ILE A 79 2.13 0.74 -14.40
C ILE A 79 3.46 1.32 -14.90
N LYS A 80 3.41 2.10 -15.97
CA LYS A 80 4.61 2.70 -16.59
C LYS A 80 5.29 3.75 -15.72
N ALA A 81 4.50 4.65 -15.13
CA ALA A 81 4.99 5.75 -14.30
C ALA A 81 4.40 5.65 -12.89
N LYS A 82 5.10 4.95 -11.99
CA LYS A 82 4.67 4.74 -10.62
C LYS A 82 4.93 5.99 -9.79
N ASP A 83 3.93 6.46 -9.07
CA ASP A 83 4.09 7.51 -8.07
C ASP A 83 4.26 6.91 -6.67
N ILE A 84 4.49 7.77 -5.68
CA ILE A 84 4.67 7.35 -4.29
C ILE A 84 3.43 6.66 -3.71
N ILE A 85 2.22 6.99 -4.20
CA ILE A 85 0.97 6.36 -3.77
C ILE A 85 0.94 4.91 -4.26
N THR A 86 1.39 4.65 -5.49
CA THR A 86 1.50 3.29 -6.05
C THR A 86 2.49 2.43 -5.25
N TYR A 87 3.66 2.97 -4.90
CA TYR A 87 4.61 2.25 -4.03
C TYR A 87 4.02 2.01 -2.64
N ASN A 88 3.40 3.02 -2.03
CA ASN A 88 2.78 2.89 -0.71
C ASN A 88 1.67 1.82 -0.68
N ALA A 89 0.85 1.73 -1.73
CA ALA A 89 -0.17 0.69 -1.85
C ALA A 89 0.45 -0.71 -1.83
N MET A 90 1.54 -0.94 -2.57
CA MET A 90 2.24 -2.21 -2.59
C MET A 90 2.95 -2.53 -1.27
N VAL A 91 3.73 -1.60 -0.72
CA VAL A 91 4.45 -1.83 0.54
C VAL A 91 3.45 -2.12 1.68
N LYS A 92 2.36 -1.34 1.77
CA LYS A 92 1.29 -1.60 2.74
C LYS A 92 0.63 -2.96 2.52
N GLY A 93 0.37 -3.33 1.27
CA GLY A 93 -0.21 -4.62 0.93
C GLY A 93 0.69 -5.79 1.32
N TYR A 94 2.00 -5.70 1.08
CA TYR A 94 2.97 -6.70 1.53
C TYR A 94 2.99 -6.82 3.06
N VAL A 95 3.02 -5.70 3.79
CA VAL A 95 2.96 -5.70 5.26
C VAL A 95 1.68 -6.36 5.76
N GLY A 96 0.53 -6.05 5.15
CA GLY A 96 -0.77 -6.64 5.50
C GLY A 96 -0.88 -8.14 5.20
N ASN A 97 -0.08 -8.65 4.26
CA ASN A 97 0.05 -10.08 3.94
C ASN A 97 1.28 -10.73 4.59
N GLU A 98 1.88 -10.06 5.59
CA GLU A 98 3.05 -10.56 6.35
C GLU A 98 4.31 -10.83 5.50
N MET A 99 4.37 -10.25 4.30
CA MET A 99 5.50 -10.36 3.37
C MET A 99 6.54 -9.25 3.60
N PHE A 100 7.02 -9.12 4.84
CA PHE A 100 7.83 -7.97 5.26
C PHE A 100 9.13 -7.80 4.48
N GLU A 101 9.81 -8.89 4.11
CA GLU A 101 11.03 -8.81 3.30
C GLU A 101 10.77 -8.21 1.91
N LYS A 102 9.68 -8.63 1.23
CA LYS A 102 9.27 -8.00 -0.03
C LYS A 102 8.92 -6.52 0.13
N ALA A 103 8.31 -6.15 1.26
CA ALA A 103 8.00 -4.76 1.57
C ALA A 103 9.28 -3.90 1.67
N LEU A 104 10.32 -4.42 2.34
CA LEU A 104 11.61 -3.76 2.47
C LEU A 104 12.39 -3.75 1.15
N ASP A 105 12.39 -4.86 0.39
CA ASP A 105 13.01 -4.93 -0.93
C ASP A 105 12.42 -3.88 -1.89
N LEU A 106 11.08 -3.72 -1.87
CA LEU A 106 10.41 -2.72 -2.69
C LEU A 106 10.71 -1.30 -2.21
N PHE A 107 10.74 -1.09 -0.89
CA PHE A 107 11.10 0.21 -0.32
C PHE A 107 12.50 0.66 -0.74
N GLU A 108 13.48 -0.25 -0.73
CA GLU A 108 14.86 0.07 -1.13
C GLU A 108 15.01 0.43 -2.62
N GLN A 109 14.01 0.11 -3.45
CA GLN A 109 13.95 0.48 -4.87
C GLN A 109 13.28 1.84 -5.12
N ILE A 110 12.76 2.50 -4.07
CA ILE A 110 12.11 3.81 -4.21
C ILE A 110 13.19 4.89 -4.34
N ASP A 111 13.40 5.36 -5.56
CA ASP A 111 14.34 6.44 -5.91
C ASP A 111 13.67 7.83 -6.02
N ILE A 112 12.38 7.93 -5.67
CA ILE A 112 11.62 9.18 -5.63
C ILE A 112 11.53 9.73 -4.20
N GLU A 113 11.20 11.02 -4.07
CA GLU A 113 11.03 11.65 -2.76
C GLU A 113 9.91 10.96 -1.95
N LEU A 114 10.24 10.63 -0.70
CA LEU A 114 9.35 9.92 0.19
C LEU A 114 8.33 10.88 0.80
N GLY A 115 7.05 10.48 0.77
CA GLY A 115 6.00 11.15 1.55
C GLY A 115 5.97 10.67 2.99
N ASP A 116 5.30 11.43 3.86
CA ASP A 116 5.05 11.10 5.27
C ASP A 116 4.43 9.70 5.47
N VAL A 117 3.46 9.34 4.64
CA VAL A 117 2.80 8.02 4.64
C VAL A 117 3.81 6.89 4.42
N THR A 118 4.83 7.11 3.60
CA THR A 118 5.86 6.11 3.32
C THR A 118 6.71 5.83 4.57
N TYR A 119 7.08 6.87 5.32
CA TYR A 119 7.80 6.72 6.59
C TYR A 119 7.02 5.83 7.57
N THR A 120 5.74 6.14 7.79
CA THR A 120 4.84 5.38 8.67
C THR A 120 4.76 3.91 8.26
N ILE A 121 4.52 3.62 6.97
CA ILE A 121 4.38 2.24 6.48
C ILE A 121 5.68 1.45 6.70
N VAL A 122 6.83 2.05 6.38
CA VAL A 122 8.12 1.37 6.44
C VAL A 122 8.57 1.16 7.89
N PHE A 123 8.35 2.13 8.79
CA PHE A 123 8.62 1.95 10.22
C PHE A 123 7.76 0.83 10.81
N ASN A 124 6.47 0.78 10.47
CA ASN A 124 5.61 -0.31 10.89
C ASN A 124 6.10 -1.67 10.35
N ALA A 125 6.54 -1.73 9.09
CA ALA A 125 7.14 -2.93 8.51
C ALA A 125 8.40 -3.36 9.28
N CYS A 126 9.30 -2.42 9.59
CA CYS A 126 10.52 -2.68 10.35
C CYS A 126 10.21 -3.18 11.76
N ALA A 127 9.26 -2.53 12.44
CA ALA A 127 8.79 -2.91 13.77
C ALA A 127 8.14 -4.31 13.80
N LYS A 128 7.52 -4.74 12.70
CA LYS A 128 6.92 -6.09 12.59
C LYS A 128 7.95 -7.17 12.27
N LEU A 129 8.92 -6.87 11.41
CA LEU A 129 9.96 -7.82 11.04
C LEU A 129 10.98 -8.06 12.16
N CYS A 130 11.33 -7.01 12.91
CA CYS A 130 12.18 -7.08 14.10
C CYS A 130 13.50 -7.87 13.90
N ASN A 131 14.20 -7.59 12.80
CA ASN A 131 15.52 -8.17 12.50
C ASN A 131 16.58 -7.09 12.23
N ASP A 132 17.86 -7.48 12.17
CA ASP A 132 18.98 -6.55 11.96
C ASP A 132 18.86 -5.73 10.66
N ARG A 133 18.28 -6.32 9.62
CA ARG A 133 18.06 -5.64 8.33
C ARG A 133 17.05 -4.52 8.49
N ALA A 134 15.90 -4.81 9.09
CA ALA A 134 14.86 -3.83 9.40
C ALA A 134 15.40 -2.68 10.27
N MET A 135 16.22 -2.98 11.26
CA MET A 135 16.85 -1.95 12.10
C MET A 135 17.76 -1.01 11.28
N LYS A 136 18.57 -1.56 10.37
CA LYS A 136 19.45 -0.78 9.49
C LYS A 136 18.63 0.12 8.55
N ILE A 137 17.58 -0.41 7.95
CA ILE A 137 16.69 0.36 7.07
C ILE A 137 15.97 1.45 7.85
N GLY A 138 15.40 1.13 9.01
CA GLY A 138 14.74 2.07 9.91
C GLY A 138 15.64 3.24 10.33
N LYS A 139 16.89 2.96 10.73
CA LYS A 139 17.86 4.02 11.06
C LYS A 139 18.25 4.87 9.85
N LYS A 140 18.46 4.27 8.67
CA LYS A 140 18.71 5.00 7.42
C LYS A 140 17.55 5.93 7.09
N LEU A 141 16.32 5.50 7.33
CA LEU A 141 15.12 6.27 7.08
C LEU A 141 14.97 7.44 8.08
N LEU A 142 15.20 7.20 9.37
CA LEU A 142 15.23 8.24 10.41
C LEU A 142 16.24 9.35 10.12
N ALA A 143 17.42 9.00 9.61
CA ALA A 143 18.44 9.98 9.24
C ALA A 143 18.04 10.85 8.04
N LYS A 144 17.18 10.34 7.16
CA LYS A 144 16.65 11.06 5.99
C LYS A 144 15.37 11.82 6.28
N MET A 145 14.73 11.57 7.41
CA MET A 145 13.42 12.10 7.75
C MET A 145 13.47 13.62 7.99
N PRO A 146 12.78 14.42 7.16
CA PRO A 146 12.66 15.87 7.34
C PRO A 146 12.07 16.25 8.71
N GLU A 147 12.48 17.40 9.27
CA GLU A 147 12.03 17.87 10.59
C GLU A 147 10.50 18.03 10.68
N ASN A 148 9.85 18.47 9.60
CA ASN A 148 8.39 18.60 9.56
C ASN A 148 7.66 17.26 9.70
N TYR A 149 8.27 16.13 9.31
CA TYR A 149 7.70 14.81 9.53
C TYR A 149 7.97 14.29 10.94
N ARG A 150 9.03 14.75 11.62
CA ARG A 150 9.25 14.44 13.05
C ARG A 150 8.12 15.03 13.92
N ASN A 151 7.57 16.16 13.49
CA ASN A 151 6.39 16.78 14.09
C ASN A 151 5.05 16.17 13.62
N ASN A 152 5.06 15.13 12.76
CA ASN A 152 3.85 14.40 12.40
C ASN A 152 3.65 13.24 13.38
N ASP A 153 2.64 13.36 14.24
CA ASP A 153 2.31 12.40 15.30
C ASP A 153 2.29 10.95 14.80
N ILE A 154 1.83 10.66 13.58
CA ILE A 154 1.71 9.28 13.10
C ILE A 154 3.08 8.71 12.71
N ALA A 155 3.88 9.44 11.94
CA ALA A 155 5.17 8.96 11.48
C ALA A 155 6.18 8.89 12.64
N SER A 156 6.15 9.86 13.56
CA SER A 156 6.96 9.85 14.78
C SER A 156 6.54 8.73 15.74
N THR A 157 5.23 8.51 15.95
CA THR A 157 4.76 7.38 16.77
C THR A 157 5.19 6.04 16.18
N SER A 158 5.08 5.84 14.87
CA SER A 158 5.56 4.62 14.21
C SER A 158 7.07 4.43 14.31
N ALA A 159 7.83 5.53 14.26
CA ALA A 159 9.28 5.48 14.51
C ALA A 159 9.63 5.09 15.95
N ILE A 160 8.90 5.64 16.93
CA ILE A 160 9.07 5.31 18.34
C ILE A 160 8.73 3.83 18.59
N ASP A 161 7.59 3.32 18.08
CA ASP A 161 7.24 1.89 18.20
C ASP A 161 8.34 0.99 17.62
N MET A 162 8.86 1.35 16.44
CA MET A 162 9.97 0.64 15.83
C MET A 162 11.20 0.63 16.75
N LEU A 163 11.67 1.79 17.23
CA LEU A 163 12.86 1.89 18.07
C LEU A 163 12.70 1.11 19.39
N MET A 164 11.53 1.21 20.01
CA MET A 164 11.20 0.47 21.23
C MET A 164 11.28 -1.05 21.03
N LYS A 165 10.82 -1.57 19.88
CA LYS A 165 10.94 -3.01 19.56
C LYS A 165 12.36 -3.47 19.31
N PHE A 166 13.23 -2.58 18.84
CA PHE A 166 14.67 -2.84 18.73
C PHE A 166 15.43 -2.58 20.05
N GLY A 167 14.76 -2.15 21.12
CA GLY A 167 15.37 -1.83 22.41
C GLY A 167 16.19 -0.53 22.41
N ASP A 168 16.07 0.31 21.38
CA ASP A 168 16.79 1.59 21.25
C ASP A 168 16.00 2.72 21.94
N VAL A 169 15.84 2.58 23.26
CA VAL A 169 15.04 3.49 24.09
C VAL A 169 15.60 4.91 24.07
N GLU A 170 16.93 5.05 24.07
CA GLU A 170 17.60 6.36 24.04
C GLU A 170 17.25 7.16 22.78
N SER A 171 17.21 6.50 21.62
CA SER A 171 16.80 7.17 20.38
C SER A 171 15.30 7.46 20.36
N ALA A 172 14.49 6.59 20.97
CA ALA A 172 13.04 6.78 21.06
C ALA A 172 12.65 7.98 21.93
N GLU A 173 13.37 8.23 23.03
CA GLU A 173 13.14 9.39 23.91
C GLU A 173 13.57 10.73 23.28
N ARG A 174 14.43 10.69 22.25
CA ARG A 174 14.92 11.88 21.53
C ARG A 174 14.06 12.25 20.31
N MET A 175 13.09 11.40 19.97
CA MET A 175 12.14 11.62 18.89
C MET A 175 10.97 12.48 19.35
#